data_AF-A0A284RGZ3-F1
#
_entry.id   AF-A0A284RGZ3-F1
#
_cell.length_a   1.000
_cell.length_b   1.000
_cell.length_c   1.000
_cell.angle_alpha   90.00
_cell.angle_beta   90.00
_cell.angle_gamma   90.00
#
_symmetry.space_group_name_H-M   'P 1'
#
loop_
_entity.id
_entity.type
_entity.pdbx_description
1 polymer ?
#
loop_
_entity_poly.entity_id
_entity_poly.type
_entity_poly.pdbx_seq_one_letter_code
_entity_poly.pdbx_strand_id
1 'polypeptide(L)'
;MPSHRFEQYGTHLPVINPCEDPFTAKDFSHYEYIAWGYIQNKDNLTPSKYVSALSGGFRDPLIRDWYMSDMSRLSSLDLTSFLSEMRAAFLPKDWDKKLQTKILSSFQSSGQPVTAWITRLRWNNTLLRNTPYHLRDDELLSCFKTHVNPALARSARYDKETARECNLIQWISLIKAIEDSLPQPETAAVEDAKKVETPRSSIQTPTRKRSSSSAGNTAEPPAKRPVSKGRPMLVTMSSPLILSPAPTSAPRPKYPPALTDAQRNWLKRQRGCFKC
;
A
#
# COMPACT_ATOMS: atom_id res chain seq x y z
N MET A 1 3.23 19.06 -23.18
CA MET A 1 2.28 19.18 -22.06
C MET A 1 2.07 17.79 -21.52
N PRO A 2 2.04 17.56 -20.19
CA PRO A 2 1.66 16.25 -19.67
C PRO A 2 0.20 16.02 -20.07
N SER A 3 -0.05 15.11 -21.01
CA SER A 3 -1.41 14.74 -21.37
C SER A 3 -2.03 14.06 -20.15
N HIS A 4 -2.99 14.72 -19.51
CA HIS A 4 -3.79 14.07 -18.47
C HIS A 4 -4.54 12.91 -19.13
N ARG A 5 -4.36 11.69 -18.59
CA ARG A 5 -4.99 10.45 -19.11
C ARG A 5 -6.50 10.60 -19.27
N PHE A 6 -7.13 11.36 -18.39
CA PHE A 6 -8.54 11.67 -18.46
C PHE A 6 -8.74 13.17 -18.57
N GLU A 7 -9.62 13.56 -19.49
CA GLU A 7 -10.12 14.92 -19.62
C GLU A 7 -11.62 14.91 -19.33
N GLN A 8 -12.03 15.79 -18.41
CA GLN A 8 -13.44 16.14 -18.21
C GLN A 8 -13.54 17.65 -18.06
N TYR A 9 -14.23 18.28 -19.01
CA TYR A 9 -14.71 19.64 -18.88
C TYR A 9 -16.21 19.53 -18.56
N GLY A 10 -16.68 19.91 -17.37
CA GLY A 10 -18.12 19.94 -17.03
C GLY A 10 -18.90 18.65 -17.37
N THR A 11 -20.02 18.79 -18.08
CA THR A 11 -20.91 17.70 -18.52
C THR A 11 -20.47 17.03 -19.83
N HIS A 12 -19.26 17.33 -20.31
CA HIS A 12 -18.79 16.82 -21.59
C HIS A 12 -18.45 15.33 -21.52
N LEU A 13 -18.44 14.71 -22.71
CA LEU A 13 -18.10 13.30 -22.91
C LEU A 13 -16.75 12.96 -22.24
N PRO A 14 -16.70 11.98 -21.33
CA PRO A 14 -15.46 11.56 -20.68
C PRO A 14 -14.45 11.02 -21.68
N VAL A 15 -13.26 11.62 -21.72
CA VAL A 15 -12.21 11.22 -22.65
C VAL A 15 -11.15 10.40 -21.95
N ILE A 16 -10.77 9.27 -22.55
CA ILE A 16 -9.57 8.51 -22.19
C ILE A 16 -8.52 8.79 -23.27
N ASN A 17 -7.53 9.61 -22.94
CA ASN A 17 -6.43 9.96 -23.83
C ASN A 17 -5.35 8.88 -23.87
N PRO A 18 -4.58 8.78 -24.98
CA PRO A 18 -3.39 7.95 -25.04
C PRO A 18 -2.43 8.30 -23.90
N CYS A 19 -1.93 7.28 -23.20
CA CYS A 19 -0.95 7.44 -22.13
C CYS A 19 0.09 6.31 -22.18
N GLU A 20 1.36 6.65 -21.98
CA GLU A 20 2.45 5.66 -21.94
C GLU A 20 2.45 4.82 -20.66
N ASP A 21 1.95 5.40 -19.56
CA ASP A 21 1.90 4.70 -18.28
C ASP A 21 0.85 3.56 -18.30
N PRO A 22 1.07 2.46 -17.58
CA PRO A 22 0.03 1.45 -17.38
C PRO A 22 -1.19 2.00 -16.63
N PHE A 23 -2.37 1.45 -16.89
CA PHE A 23 -3.56 1.79 -16.13
C PHE A 23 -3.45 1.33 -14.67
N THR A 24 -4.04 2.11 -13.77
CA THR A 24 -4.16 1.81 -12.34
C THR A 24 -5.62 1.71 -11.91
N ALA A 25 -5.89 1.09 -10.76
CA ALA A 25 -7.25 1.04 -10.21
C ALA A 25 -7.85 2.43 -9.93
N LYS A 26 -6.98 3.43 -9.65
CA LYS A 26 -7.39 4.83 -9.49
C LYS A 26 -7.88 5.42 -10.79
N ASP A 27 -7.23 5.09 -11.91
CA ASP A 27 -7.62 5.55 -13.24
C ASP A 27 -9.04 5.11 -13.57
N PHE A 28 -9.36 3.83 -13.39
CA PHE A 28 -10.72 3.32 -13.63
C PHE A 28 -11.76 3.85 -12.64
N SER A 29 -11.38 4.07 -11.38
CA SER A 29 -12.29 4.69 -10.40
C SER A 29 -12.58 6.15 -10.73
N HIS A 30 -11.59 6.88 -11.23
CA HIS A 30 -11.79 8.23 -11.73
C HIS A 30 -12.64 8.25 -13.00
N TYR A 31 -12.35 7.35 -13.95
CA TYR A 31 -13.14 7.20 -15.17
C TYR A 31 -14.61 6.88 -14.86
N GLU A 32 -14.87 5.97 -13.91
CA GLU A 32 -16.22 5.65 -13.45
C GLU A 32 -16.96 6.86 -12.89
N TYR A 33 -16.30 7.68 -12.07
CA TYR A 33 -16.88 8.91 -11.52
C TYR A 33 -17.28 9.89 -12.62
N ILE A 34 -16.39 10.15 -13.58
CA ILE A 34 -16.67 11.10 -14.66
C ILE A 34 -17.70 10.53 -15.66
N ALA A 35 -17.73 9.21 -15.86
CA ALA A 35 -18.74 8.50 -16.66
C ALA A 35 -20.14 8.63 -16.07
N TRP A 36 -20.29 8.40 -14.77
CA TRP A 36 -21.56 8.63 -14.07
C TRP A 36 -21.99 10.08 -14.16
N GLY A 37 -21.06 11.03 -13.99
CA GLY A 37 -21.35 12.45 -14.15
C GLY A 37 -21.92 12.78 -15.54
N TYR A 38 -21.32 12.26 -16.61
CA TYR A 38 -21.84 12.45 -17.96
C TYR A 38 -23.21 11.78 -18.16
N ILE A 39 -23.38 10.54 -17.72
CA ILE A 39 -24.64 9.79 -17.87
C ILE A 39 -25.80 10.50 -17.18
N GLN A 40 -25.59 10.98 -15.94
CA GLN A 40 -26.63 11.63 -15.15
C GLN A 40 -27.03 13.00 -15.71
N ASN A 41 -26.10 13.69 -16.39
CA ASN A 41 -26.36 15.01 -16.97
C ASN A 41 -26.79 14.95 -18.44
N LYS A 42 -26.85 13.75 -19.05
CA LYS A 42 -27.23 13.59 -20.44
C LYS A 42 -28.70 13.22 -20.55
N ASP A 43 -29.47 14.14 -21.12
CA ASP A 43 -30.90 13.94 -21.34
C ASP A 43 -31.20 12.71 -22.21
N ASN A 44 -32.25 11.98 -21.84
CA ASN A 44 -32.81 10.84 -22.57
C ASN A 44 -31.83 9.68 -22.84
N LEU A 45 -30.75 9.57 -22.06
CA LEU A 45 -29.84 8.44 -22.16
C LEU A 45 -30.40 7.24 -21.40
N THR A 46 -30.65 6.13 -22.11
CA THR A 46 -31.15 4.89 -21.50
C THR A 46 -29.98 4.01 -21.02
N PRO A 47 -30.17 3.19 -19.97
CA PRO A 47 -29.11 2.29 -19.47
C PRO A 47 -28.45 1.42 -20.55
N SER A 48 -29.24 0.92 -21.50
CA SER A 48 -28.76 0.13 -22.64
C SER A 48 -27.86 0.89 -23.63
N LYS A 49 -27.73 2.22 -23.48
CA LYS A 49 -26.91 3.09 -24.34
C LYS A 49 -25.76 3.74 -23.59
N TYR A 50 -25.56 3.44 -22.30
CA TYR A 50 -24.52 4.06 -21.49
C TYR A 50 -23.13 3.81 -22.06
N VAL A 51 -22.79 2.53 -22.28
CA VAL A 51 -21.47 2.14 -22.78
C VAL A 51 -21.22 2.67 -24.20
N SER A 52 -22.20 2.54 -25.10
CA SER A 52 -22.07 3.03 -26.48
C SER A 52 -21.98 4.56 -26.56
N ALA A 53 -22.64 5.29 -25.66
CA ALA A 53 -22.49 6.74 -25.58
C ALA A 53 -21.12 7.17 -25.05
N LEU A 54 -20.51 6.39 -24.15
CA LEU A 54 -19.18 6.64 -23.61
C LEU A 54 -18.07 6.35 -24.63
N SER A 55 -18.29 5.42 -25.56
CA SER A 55 -17.24 4.97 -26.48
C SER A 55 -16.73 6.05 -27.44
N GLY A 56 -17.51 7.12 -27.67
CA GLY A 56 -17.03 8.29 -28.41
C GLY A 56 -15.84 9.00 -27.74
N GLY A 57 -15.59 8.75 -26.46
CA GLY A 57 -14.49 9.31 -25.68
C GLY A 57 -13.23 8.44 -25.62
N PHE A 58 -13.24 7.24 -26.21
CA PHE A 58 -12.09 6.34 -26.21
C PHE A 58 -11.04 6.77 -27.25
N ARG A 59 -10.15 7.69 -26.87
CA ARG A 59 -9.04 8.15 -27.73
C ARG A 59 -7.78 7.30 -27.59
N ASP A 60 -7.58 6.66 -26.44
CA ASP A 60 -6.52 5.69 -26.23
C ASP A 60 -6.69 4.50 -27.20
N PRO A 61 -5.70 4.20 -28.06
CA PRO A 61 -5.82 3.14 -29.04
C PRO A 61 -6.05 1.76 -28.44
N LEU A 62 -5.46 1.45 -27.27
CA LEU A 62 -5.62 0.15 -26.63
C LEU A 62 -7.06 -0.05 -26.14
N ILE A 63 -7.62 0.97 -25.49
CA ILE A 63 -9.03 0.93 -25.08
C ILE A 63 -9.95 0.84 -26.29
N ARG A 64 -9.70 1.67 -27.31
CA ARG A 64 -10.55 1.75 -28.50
C ARG A 64 -10.56 0.44 -29.27
N ASP A 65 -9.40 -0.14 -29.53
CA ASP A 65 -9.28 -1.37 -30.32
C ASP A 65 -9.86 -2.58 -29.55
N TRP A 66 -9.62 -2.65 -28.24
CA TRP A 66 -10.29 -3.61 -27.36
C TRP A 66 -11.82 -3.50 -27.43
N TYR A 67 -12.36 -2.29 -27.31
CA TYR A 67 -13.80 -2.06 -27.38
C TYR A 67 -14.37 -2.40 -28.77
N MET A 68 -13.69 -1.99 -29.86
CA MET A 68 -14.12 -2.25 -31.23
C MET A 68 -14.13 -3.74 -31.57
N SER A 69 -13.22 -4.53 -30.98
CA SER A 69 -13.14 -5.98 -31.24
C SER A 69 -14.39 -6.75 -30.78
N ASP A 70 -15.14 -6.21 -29.83
CA ASP A 70 -16.34 -6.85 -29.25
C ASP A 70 -17.43 -5.82 -28.90
N MET A 71 -17.59 -4.83 -29.79
CA MET A 71 -18.42 -3.66 -29.54
C MET A 71 -19.87 -4.04 -29.22
N SER A 72 -20.44 -5.03 -29.92
CA SER A 72 -21.83 -5.43 -29.74
C SER A 72 -22.08 -5.98 -28.34
N ARG A 73 -21.20 -6.84 -27.83
CA ARG A 73 -21.34 -7.42 -26.49
C ARG A 73 -21.08 -6.36 -25.42
N LEU A 74 -19.97 -5.63 -25.55
CA LEU A 74 -19.59 -4.61 -24.57
C LEU A 74 -20.64 -3.49 -24.46
N SER A 75 -21.26 -3.09 -25.57
CA SER A 75 -22.34 -2.09 -25.57
C SER A 75 -23.61 -2.54 -24.86
N SER A 76 -23.84 -3.85 -24.75
CA SER A 76 -25.03 -4.41 -24.11
C SER A 76 -24.92 -4.49 -22.58
N LEU A 77 -23.71 -4.32 -22.04
CA LEU A 77 -23.45 -4.36 -20.61
C LEU A 77 -24.00 -3.11 -19.91
N ASP A 78 -24.40 -3.27 -18.65
CA ASP A 78 -24.50 -2.12 -17.76
C ASP A 78 -23.09 -1.55 -17.48
N LEU A 79 -23.05 -0.32 -16.97
CA LEU A 79 -21.78 0.38 -16.74
C LEU A 79 -20.87 -0.35 -15.74
N THR A 80 -21.42 -0.97 -14.69
CA THR A 80 -20.66 -1.68 -13.66
C THR A 80 -20.01 -2.94 -14.23
N SER A 81 -20.75 -3.70 -15.03
CA SER A 81 -20.27 -4.88 -15.74
C SER A 81 -19.19 -4.50 -16.77
N PHE A 82 -19.43 -3.45 -17.56
CA PHE A 82 -18.44 -2.93 -18.51
C PHE A 82 -17.12 -2.51 -17.84
N LEU A 83 -17.19 -1.74 -16.76
CA LEU A 83 -16.00 -1.29 -16.02
C LEU A 83 -15.27 -2.46 -15.34
N SER A 84 -15.98 -3.51 -14.95
CA SER A 84 -15.37 -4.74 -14.43
C SER A 84 -14.53 -5.44 -15.50
N GLU A 85 -15.06 -5.58 -16.71
CA GLU A 85 -14.31 -6.13 -17.84
C GLU A 85 -13.14 -5.24 -18.26
N MET A 86 -13.34 -3.92 -18.26
CA MET A 86 -12.28 -2.96 -18.56
C MET A 86 -11.13 -3.07 -17.55
N ARG A 87 -11.44 -3.17 -16.25
CA ARG A 87 -10.43 -3.42 -15.20
C ARG A 87 -9.71 -4.76 -15.41
N ALA A 88 -10.44 -5.82 -15.77
CA ALA A 88 -9.86 -7.13 -16.02
C ALA A 88 -8.93 -7.16 -17.25
N ALA A 89 -9.24 -6.37 -18.29
CA ALA A 89 -8.44 -6.28 -19.50
C ALA A 89 -7.13 -5.50 -19.31
N PHE A 90 -7.14 -4.45 -18.48
CA PHE A 90 -6.03 -3.48 -18.44
C PHE A 90 -5.27 -3.41 -17.12
N LEU A 91 -5.79 -3.97 -16.01
CA LEU A 91 -5.05 -4.03 -14.76
C LEU A 91 -4.22 -5.31 -14.66
N PRO A 92 -3.07 -5.27 -13.97
CA PRO A 92 -2.28 -6.47 -13.72
C PRO A 92 -3.10 -7.56 -13.03
N LYS A 93 -2.80 -8.82 -13.35
CA LYS A 93 -3.41 -9.95 -12.65
C LYS A 93 -3.21 -9.84 -11.13
N ASP A 94 -4.28 -10.17 -10.39
CA ASP A 94 -4.36 -10.13 -8.93
C ASP A 94 -4.12 -8.74 -8.31
N TRP A 95 -4.36 -7.64 -9.05
CA TRP A 95 -4.18 -6.27 -8.55
C TRP A 95 -5.03 -6.01 -7.29
N ASP A 96 -6.25 -6.54 -7.28
CA ASP A 96 -7.26 -6.44 -6.24
C ASP A 96 -6.81 -7.19 -4.98
N LYS A 97 -6.39 -8.45 -5.14
CA LYS A 97 -5.82 -9.26 -4.05
C LYS A 97 -4.58 -8.62 -3.44
N LYS A 98 -3.67 -8.09 -4.28
CA LYS A 98 -2.46 -7.38 -3.82
C LYS A 98 -2.82 -6.13 -3.04
N LEU A 99 -3.80 -5.37 -3.50
CA LEU A 99 -4.27 -4.17 -2.82
C LEU A 99 -4.97 -4.51 -1.48
N GLN A 100 -5.80 -5.56 -1.44
CA GLN A 100 -6.41 -6.06 -0.20
C GLN A 100 -5.34 -6.48 0.80
N THR A 101 -4.34 -7.26 0.35
CA THR A 101 -3.21 -7.68 1.19
C THR A 101 -2.48 -6.46 1.77
N LYS A 102 -2.26 -5.43 0.95
CA LYS A 102 -1.65 -4.16 1.39
C LYS A 102 -2.49 -3.42 2.43
N ILE A 103 -3.82 -3.45 2.32
CA ILE A 103 -4.72 -2.86 3.33
C ILE A 103 -4.60 -3.64 4.64
N LEU A 104 -4.75 -4.97 4.57
CA LEU A 104 -4.71 -5.85 5.73
C LEU A 104 -3.33 -5.88 6.41
N SER A 105 -2.24 -5.67 5.69
CA SER A 105 -0.89 -5.64 6.27
C SER A 105 -0.44 -4.25 6.76
N SER A 106 -1.29 -3.23 6.66
CA SER A 106 -0.90 -1.87 7.06
C SER A 106 -1.10 -1.64 8.55
N PHE A 107 -0.05 -1.16 9.20
CA PHE A 107 -0.09 -0.67 10.59
C PHE A 107 -0.05 0.86 10.63
N GLN A 108 -0.63 1.45 11.68
CA GLN A 108 -0.43 2.86 11.98
C GLN A 108 1.01 3.07 12.43
N SER A 109 1.77 3.86 11.66
CA SER A 109 3.15 4.21 12.02
C SER A 109 3.19 5.09 13.27
N SER A 110 4.30 5.03 14.01
CA SER A 110 4.56 5.96 15.11
C SER A 110 4.53 7.41 14.60
N GLY A 111 3.78 8.28 15.27
CA GLY A 111 3.62 9.69 14.88
C GLY A 111 2.70 9.95 13.68
N GLN A 112 2.13 8.91 13.06
CA GLN A 112 1.12 9.09 12.02
C GLN A 112 -0.26 9.32 12.67
N PRO A 113 -0.98 10.41 12.34
CA PRO A 113 -2.36 10.59 12.80
C PRO A 113 -3.26 9.42 12.40
N VAL A 114 -4.08 8.93 13.33
CA VAL A 114 -4.95 7.76 13.12
C VAL A 114 -5.92 8.00 11.97
N THR A 115 -6.42 9.23 11.84
CA THR A 115 -7.34 9.65 10.78
C THR A 115 -6.71 9.59 9.39
N ALA A 116 -5.44 10.02 9.26
CA ALA A 116 -4.71 9.99 7.99
C ALA A 116 -4.44 8.54 7.56
N TRP A 117 -4.08 7.67 8.51
CA TRP A 117 -3.91 6.24 8.28
C TRP A 117 -5.22 5.57 7.82
N ILE A 118 -6.30 5.75 8.58
CA ILE A 118 -7.62 5.18 8.28
C ILE A 118 -8.15 5.68 6.94
N THR A 119 -8.06 6.98 6.67
CA THR A 119 -8.54 7.58 5.40
C THR A 119 -7.83 6.96 4.20
N ARG A 120 -6.51 6.78 4.27
CA ARG A 120 -5.73 6.12 3.22
C ARG A 120 -6.20 4.68 2.98
N LEU A 121 -6.48 3.93 4.04
CA LEU A 121 -6.93 2.54 3.91
C LEU A 121 -8.36 2.46 3.38
N ARG A 122 -9.27 3.31 3.84
CA ARG A 122 -10.64 3.40 3.30
C ARG A 122 -10.64 3.81 1.83
N TRP A 123 -9.79 4.77 1.44
CA TRP A 123 -9.62 5.16 0.04
C TRP A 123 -9.16 3.97 -0.82
N ASN A 124 -8.17 3.21 -0.37
CA ASN A 124 -7.72 2.01 -1.07
C ASN A 124 -8.83 0.95 -1.14
N ASN A 125 -9.63 0.78 -0.08
CA ASN A 125 -10.74 -0.16 -0.08
C ASN A 125 -11.83 0.24 -1.08
N THR A 126 -12.09 1.53 -1.28
CA THR A 126 -13.02 2.02 -2.31
C THR A 126 -12.60 1.57 -3.72
N LEU A 127 -11.29 1.46 -3.99
CA LEU A 127 -10.79 0.96 -5.29
C LEU A 127 -11.10 -0.52 -5.50
N LEU A 128 -11.41 -1.28 -4.45
CA LEU A 128 -11.79 -2.68 -4.50
C LEU A 128 -13.29 -2.89 -4.70
N ARG A 129 -14.10 -1.82 -4.76
CA ARG A 129 -15.55 -1.94 -4.96
C ARG A 129 -15.85 -2.77 -6.21
N ASN A 130 -16.89 -3.60 -6.14
CA ASN A 130 -17.29 -4.55 -7.19
C ASN A 130 -16.25 -5.66 -7.47
N THR A 131 -15.28 -5.87 -6.57
CA THR A 131 -14.38 -7.03 -6.59
C THR A 131 -14.69 -7.94 -5.39
N PRO A 132 -14.38 -9.24 -5.46
CA PRO A 132 -14.53 -10.16 -4.32
C PRO A 132 -13.57 -9.85 -3.16
N TYR A 133 -12.58 -8.96 -3.36
CA TYR A 133 -11.60 -8.59 -2.35
C TYR A 133 -11.94 -7.29 -1.60
N HIS A 134 -13.09 -6.65 -1.91
CA HIS A 134 -13.59 -5.51 -1.14
C HIS A 134 -13.83 -5.90 0.32
N LEU A 135 -13.21 -5.17 1.25
CA LEU A 135 -13.41 -5.40 2.67
C LEU A 135 -14.73 -4.75 3.12
N ARG A 136 -15.52 -5.51 3.88
CA ARG A 136 -16.71 -5.01 4.56
C ARG A 136 -16.31 -4.14 5.76
N ASP A 137 -17.28 -3.41 6.29
CA ASP A 137 -17.05 -2.49 7.40
C ASP A 137 -16.59 -3.21 8.69
N ASP A 138 -17.08 -4.43 8.95
CA ASP A 138 -16.65 -5.28 10.07
C ASP A 138 -15.18 -5.73 9.91
N GLU A 139 -14.77 -6.08 8.70
CA GLU A 139 -13.40 -6.49 8.37
C GLU A 139 -12.43 -5.31 8.49
N LEU A 140 -12.81 -4.13 7.99
CA LEU A 140 -12.05 -2.90 8.16
C LEU A 140 -11.92 -2.52 9.64
N LEU A 141 -13.00 -2.59 10.40
CA LEU A 141 -12.98 -2.27 11.82
C LEU A 141 -12.06 -3.22 12.58
N SER A 142 -12.14 -4.52 12.32
CA SER A 142 -11.25 -5.52 12.92
C SER A 142 -9.78 -5.23 12.59
N CYS A 143 -9.48 -4.90 11.33
CA CYS A 143 -8.14 -4.48 10.90
C CYS A 143 -7.68 -3.24 11.69
N PHE A 144 -8.52 -2.21 11.78
CA PHE A 144 -8.15 -0.97 12.46
C PHE A 144 -7.90 -1.16 13.96
N LYS A 145 -8.78 -1.89 14.66
CA LYS A 145 -8.60 -2.21 16.08
C LYS A 145 -7.31 -3.00 16.35
N THR A 146 -6.89 -3.85 15.41
CA THR A 146 -5.70 -4.70 15.56
C THR A 146 -4.41 -3.94 15.23
N HIS A 147 -4.45 -3.03 14.26
CA HIS A 147 -3.26 -2.41 13.67
C HIS A 147 -3.06 -0.94 14.03
N VAL A 148 -3.93 -0.37 14.86
CA VAL A 148 -3.74 0.93 15.50
C VAL A 148 -2.48 0.92 16.38
N ASN A 149 -1.81 2.07 16.50
CA ASN A 149 -0.58 2.20 17.26
C ASN A 149 -0.76 1.70 18.71
N PRO A 150 0.18 0.93 19.29
CA PRO A 150 0.01 0.35 20.63
C PRO A 150 -0.29 1.34 21.76
N ALA A 151 0.22 2.57 21.69
CA ALA A 151 -0.08 3.60 22.69
C ALA A 151 -1.54 4.04 22.62
N LEU A 152 -2.04 4.30 21.41
CA LEU A 152 -3.44 4.65 21.16
C LEU A 152 -4.37 3.46 21.41
N ALA A 153 -3.96 2.24 21.03
CA ALA A 153 -4.67 1.00 21.31
C ALA A 153 -4.92 0.81 22.81
N ARG A 154 -3.94 1.16 23.64
CA ARG A 154 -4.05 1.06 25.10
C ARG A 154 -5.09 2.02 25.64
N SER A 155 -5.06 3.29 25.21
CA SER A 155 -6.05 4.29 25.61
C SER A 155 -7.47 3.89 25.16
N ALA A 156 -7.61 3.40 23.94
CA ALA A 156 -8.87 2.90 23.38
C ALA A 156 -9.48 1.71 24.14
N ARG A 157 -8.64 0.88 24.78
CA ARG A 157 -9.11 -0.26 25.60
C ARG A 157 -9.67 0.18 26.96
N TYR A 158 -9.17 1.28 27.51
CA TYR A 158 -9.66 1.82 28.78
C TYR A 158 -10.93 2.66 28.60
N ASP A 159 -11.13 3.21 27.41
CA ASP A 159 -12.38 3.88 27.05
C ASP A 159 -13.49 2.85 26.76
N LYS A 160 -14.54 2.84 27.60
CA LYS A 160 -15.61 1.82 27.53
C LYS A 160 -16.42 1.91 26.23
N GLU A 161 -16.61 3.11 25.72
CA GLU A 161 -17.39 3.38 24.50
C GLU A 161 -16.63 2.85 23.28
N THR A 162 -15.38 3.28 23.10
CA THR A 162 -14.49 2.87 22.01
C THR A 162 -14.24 1.36 22.00
N ALA A 163 -14.06 0.75 23.18
CA ALA A 163 -13.79 -0.68 23.28
C ALA A 163 -14.95 -1.54 22.76
N ARG A 164 -16.19 -1.10 22.97
CA ARG A 164 -17.41 -1.86 22.61
C ARG A 164 -18.01 -1.46 21.27
N GLU A 165 -17.58 -0.35 20.69
CA GLU A 165 -18.13 0.15 19.44
C GLU A 165 -17.88 -0.84 18.28
N CYS A 166 -18.94 -1.20 17.57
CA CYS A 166 -18.94 -2.15 16.46
C CYS A 166 -19.26 -1.48 15.11
N ASN A 167 -19.76 -0.23 15.14
CA ASN A 167 -19.95 0.57 13.94
C ASN A 167 -18.63 1.23 13.54
N LEU A 168 -18.23 1.00 12.29
CA LEU A 168 -16.96 1.52 11.77
C LEU A 168 -16.85 3.05 11.88
N ILE A 169 -17.91 3.79 11.51
CA ILE A 169 -17.86 5.25 11.46
C ILE A 169 -17.84 5.84 12.87
N GLN A 170 -18.64 5.31 13.78
CA GLN A 170 -18.64 5.73 15.17
C GLN A 170 -17.29 5.43 15.84
N TRP A 171 -16.73 4.24 15.60
CA TRP A 171 -15.42 3.88 16.15
C TRP A 171 -14.31 4.81 15.64
N ILE A 172 -14.33 5.20 14.36
CA ILE A 172 -13.37 6.17 13.79
C ILE A 172 -13.45 7.53 14.51
N SER A 173 -14.67 8.00 14.82
CA SER A 173 -14.86 9.25 15.55
C SER A 173 -14.33 9.17 16.98
N LEU A 174 -14.60 8.05 17.67
CA LEU A 174 -14.16 7.83 19.05
C LEU A 174 -12.64 7.70 19.16
N ILE A 175 -12.00 6.90 18.30
CA ILE A 175 -10.54 6.73 18.32
C ILE A 175 -9.81 8.04 18.00
N LYS A 176 -10.40 8.88 17.14
CA LYS A 176 -9.91 10.23 16.87
C LYS A 176 -9.98 11.10 18.12
N ALA A 177 -11.12 11.12 18.83
CA ALA A 177 -11.27 11.90 20.05
C ALA A 177 -10.25 11.48 21.13
N ILE A 178 -9.96 10.18 21.24
CA ILE A 178 -8.89 9.69 22.12
C ILE A 178 -7.53 10.22 21.67
N GLU A 179 -7.17 10.12 20.39
CA GLU A 179 -5.89 10.63 19.88
C GLU A 179 -5.73 12.13 20.12
N ASP A 180 -6.80 12.91 19.90
CA ASP A 180 -6.83 14.36 20.12
C ASP A 180 -6.69 14.73 21.62
N SER A 181 -7.10 13.84 22.53
CA SER A 181 -6.98 14.02 23.99
C SER A 181 -5.62 13.64 24.56
N LEU A 182 -4.77 12.95 23.79
CA LEU A 182 -3.45 12.52 24.27
C LEU A 182 -2.48 13.70 24.29
N PRO A 183 -1.63 13.81 25.34
CA PRO A 183 -0.58 14.82 25.39
C PRO A 183 0.31 14.69 24.15
N GLN A 184 0.40 15.76 23.38
CA GLN A 184 1.33 15.81 22.25
C GLN A 184 2.76 15.86 22.80
N PRO A 185 3.73 15.26 22.10
CA PRO A 185 5.12 15.23 22.58
C PRO A 185 5.70 16.62 22.84
N GLU A 186 5.16 17.67 22.21
CA GLU A 186 5.56 19.07 22.44
C GLU A 186 5.06 19.63 23.79
N THR A 187 3.90 19.21 24.28
CA THR A 187 3.34 19.70 25.56
C THR A 187 3.91 18.96 26.77
N ALA A 188 4.36 17.70 26.58
CA ALA A 188 5.00 16.93 27.64
C ALA A 188 6.35 17.54 28.10
N ALA A 189 7.11 18.12 27.17
CA ALA A 189 8.37 18.80 27.50
C ALA A 189 8.16 20.11 28.32
N VAL A 190 7.01 20.77 28.14
CA VAL A 190 6.68 22.02 28.85
C VAL A 190 6.08 21.73 30.23
N GLU A 191 5.33 20.64 30.39
CA GLU A 191 4.80 20.24 31.71
C GLU A 191 5.86 19.64 32.64
N ASP A 192 6.84 18.91 32.09
CA ASP A 192 7.95 18.38 32.89
C ASP A 192 8.90 19.53 33.34
N ALA A 193 9.06 20.57 32.51
CA ALA A 193 9.79 21.79 32.87
C ALA A 193 9.11 22.58 34.01
N LYS A 194 7.77 22.61 34.06
CA LYS A 194 7.02 23.27 35.14
C LYS A 194 7.04 22.51 36.47
N LYS A 195 7.34 21.21 36.45
CA LYS A 195 7.37 20.38 37.68
C LYS A 195 8.73 20.42 38.40
N VAL A 196 9.77 20.94 37.75
CA VAL A 196 11.12 21.08 38.33
C VAL A 196 11.31 22.40 39.09
N GLU A 197 10.45 23.41 38.87
CA GLU A 197 10.49 24.69 39.59
C GLU A 197 9.62 24.65 40.87
N THR A 198 9.97 23.77 41.81
CA THR A 198 9.57 23.95 43.21
C THR A 198 10.85 24.11 44.05
N PRO A 199 11.16 25.30 44.61
CA PRO A 199 12.43 25.50 45.31
C PRO A 199 12.40 24.83 46.68
N ARG A 200 13.06 23.67 46.80
CA ARG A 200 13.52 23.16 48.09
C ARG A 200 14.84 23.82 48.44
N SER A 201 14.77 24.73 49.42
CA SER A 201 15.93 25.37 50.03
C SER A 201 16.86 24.34 50.70
N SER A 202 18.11 24.33 50.22
CA SER A 202 19.40 24.03 50.85
C SER A 202 19.44 23.40 52.26
N ILE A 203 20.30 22.38 52.45
CA ILE A 203 21.53 22.46 53.25
C ILE A 203 22.45 21.25 52.96
N GLN A 204 23.57 21.56 52.31
CA GLN A 204 24.96 21.10 52.42
C GLN A 204 25.33 19.70 52.97
N THR A 205 26.12 18.99 52.15
CA THR A 205 27.10 17.93 52.46
C THR A 205 28.27 18.43 53.34
N PRO A 206 29.04 17.56 54.04
CA PRO A 206 30.29 17.08 53.44
C PRO A 206 30.77 15.64 53.80
N THR A 207 31.34 14.99 52.79
CA THR A 207 32.51 14.07 52.73
C THR A 207 32.83 13.08 53.85
N ARG A 208 33.02 11.79 53.48
CA ARG A 208 34.19 10.99 53.95
C ARG A 208 34.58 9.83 53.03
N LYS A 209 35.90 9.73 52.82
CA LYS A 209 36.70 8.71 52.11
C LYS A 209 36.75 7.35 52.84
N ARG A 210 36.86 6.25 52.06
CA ARG A 210 37.81 5.08 52.16
C ARG A 210 37.27 3.95 51.26
N SER A 211 37.99 3.43 50.25
CA SER A 211 39.06 2.40 50.33
C SER A 211 38.60 1.15 51.12
N SER A 212 38.69 -0.11 50.69
CA SER A 212 39.40 -0.80 49.60
C SER A 212 39.02 -2.30 49.63
N SER A 213 39.28 -3.00 48.50
CA SER A 213 39.76 -4.40 48.36
C SER A 213 39.06 -5.62 49.02
N SER A 214 38.67 -6.60 48.19
CA SER A 214 39.09 -8.03 48.21
C SER A 214 38.25 -8.79 47.15
N ALA A 215 38.73 -9.31 46.02
CA ALA A 215 39.73 -10.36 45.72
C ALA A 215 39.32 -11.79 46.12
N GLY A 216 39.47 -12.73 45.15
CA GLY A 216 39.36 -14.20 45.27
C GLY A 216 38.28 -14.78 44.33
N ASN A 217 38.56 -15.14 43.06
CA ASN A 217 39.23 -16.37 42.54
C ASN A 217 38.44 -17.64 42.96
N THR A 218 38.14 -18.69 42.20
CA THR A 218 38.62 -19.36 40.96
C THR A 218 37.52 -20.42 40.69
N ALA A 219 37.15 -20.85 39.48
CA ALA A 219 37.83 -21.87 38.69
C ALA A 219 36.92 -22.30 37.52
N GLU A 220 37.55 -22.64 36.39
CA GLU A 220 37.01 -23.25 35.17
C GLU A 220 37.66 -24.66 35.02
N PRO A 221 37.45 -25.44 33.93
CA PRO A 221 36.41 -26.45 33.64
C PRO A 221 36.98 -27.90 33.60
N PRO A 222 36.33 -28.93 32.99
CA PRO A 222 36.41 -29.10 31.53
C PRO A 222 35.23 -29.82 30.79
N ALA A 223 35.06 -29.41 29.53
CA ALA A 223 34.82 -30.19 28.29
C ALA A 223 33.78 -31.34 28.20
N LYS A 224 32.93 -31.29 27.14
CA LYS A 224 33.03 -32.13 25.92
C LYS A 224 31.84 -31.94 24.96
N ARG A 225 32.14 -31.63 23.69
CA ARG A 225 31.29 -31.86 22.50
C ARG A 225 31.15 -33.39 22.24
N PRO A 226 30.13 -33.82 21.48
CA PRO A 226 30.45 -34.21 20.10
C PRO A 226 29.41 -33.83 19.03
N VAL A 227 29.95 -33.82 17.82
CA VAL A 227 29.35 -33.66 16.49
C VAL A 227 28.71 -34.99 16.03
N SER A 228 27.59 -34.93 15.30
CA SER A 228 27.14 -35.95 14.32
C SER A 228 26.33 -35.23 13.24
N LYS A 229 26.85 -34.97 12.03
CA LYS A 229 26.88 -35.79 10.79
C LYS A 229 25.76 -36.84 10.67
N GLY A 230 24.86 -36.61 9.69
CA GLY A 230 23.93 -37.62 9.17
C GLY A 230 23.09 -37.10 8.00
N ARG A 231 23.57 -37.33 6.76
CA ARG A 231 22.82 -37.29 5.49
C ARG A 231 22.44 -38.73 5.16
N PRO A 232 21.26 -39.01 4.59
CA PRO A 232 21.17 -39.62 3.25
C PRO A 232 19.89 -39.13 2.52
N MET A 233 19.59 -39.34 1.25
CA MET A 233 20.27 -39.81 0.04
C MET A 233 19.46 -39.25 -1.13
N LEU A 234 20.13 -39.07 -2.26
CA LEU A 234 19.55 -38.72 -3.55
C LEU A 234 18.81 -39.96 -4.12
N VAL A 235 17.56 -39.81 -4.59
CA VAL A 235 16.93 -40.80 -5.48
C VAL A 235 16.75 -40.15 -6.85
N THR A 236 17.58 -40.62 -7.76
CA THR A 236 17.52 -40.43 -9.20
C THR A 236 16.29 -41.13 -9.75
N MET A 237 15.44 -40.43 -10.50
CA MET A 237 14.50 -41.06 -11.44
C MET A 237 14.72 -40.42 -12.81
N SER A 238 15.29 -41.23 -13.70
CA SER A 238 15.50 -40.95 -15.12
C SER A 238 14.22 -41.25 -15.90
N SER A 239 13.86 -40.40 -16.86
CA SER A 239 13.04 -40.77 -18.03
C SER A 239 13.08 -39.68 -19.11
N PRO A 240 12.81 -40.03 -20.38
CA PRO A 240 13.79 -39.79 -21.45
C PRO A 240 13.47 -38.61 -22.38
N LEU A 241 14.52 -38.30 -23.14
CA LEU A 241 14.69 -37.24 -24.14
C LEU A 241 13.64 -37.29 -25.26
N ILE A 242 13.04 -36.12 -25.56
CA ILE A 242 12.48 -35.81 -26.88
C ILE A 242 13.37 -34.73 -27.50
N LEU A 243 14.02 -35.09 -28.61
CA LEU A 243 14.82 -34.20 -29.45
C LEU A 243 13.92 -33.21 -30.19
N SER A 244 14.28 -31.93 -30.17
CA SER A 244 13.95 -30.96 -31.22
C SER A 244 15.03 -29.87 -31.29
N PRO A 245 15.34 -29.34 -32.48
CA PRO A 245 16.64 -28.74 -32.78
C PRO A 245 16.79 -27.29 -32.31
N ALA A 246 18.04 -26.94 -31.96
CA ALA A 246 18.44 -25.63 -31.44
C ALA A 246 18.57 -24.57 -32.55
N PRO A 247 18.14 -23.32 -32.31
CA PRO A 247 18.54 -22.18 -33.13
C PRO A 247 19.92 -21.67 -32.73
N THR A 248 20.74 -21.41 -33.75
CA THR A 248 22.13 -20.91 -33.71
C THR A 248 22.26 -19.66 -32.83
N SER A 249 22.90 -19.78 -31.66
CA SER A 249 23.17 -18.66 -30.76
C SER A 249 24.43 -17.91 -31.17
N ALA A 250 24.30 -16.62 -31.47
CA ALA A 250 25.42 -15.67 -31.57
C ALA A 250 26.19 -15.58 -30.22
N PRO A 251 27.49 -15.28 -30.24
CA PRO A 251 28.31 -15.24 -29.04
C PRO A 251 27.88 -14.11 -28.09
N ARG A 252 27.62 -14.45 -26.82
CA ARG A 252 27.32 -13.47 -25.77
C ARG A 252 28.57 -12.66 -25.41
N PRO A 253 28.51 -11.32 -25.35
CA PRO A 253 29.64 -10.52 -24.89
C PRO A 253 29.93 -10.80 -23.40
N LYS A 254 31.23 -10.94 -23.08
CA LYS A 254 31.73 -11.31 -21.74
C LYS A 254 31.55 -10.21 -20.68
N TYR A 255 31.12 -9.01 -21.05
CA TYR A 255 30.90 -7.88 -20.14
C TYR A 255 29.70 -7.04 -20.60
N PRO A 256 28.96 -6.41 -19.65
CA PRO A 256 27.93 -5.46 -20.01
C PRO A 256 28.54 -4.27 -20.75
N PRO A 257 27.82 -3.69 -21.74
CA PRO A 257 28.29 -2.51 -22.46
C PRO A 257 28.54 -1.35 -21.50
N ALA A 258 29.65 -0.63 -21.71
CA ALA A 258 30.00 0.52 -20.90
C ALA A 258 28.95 1.63 -21.02
N LEU A 259 28.58 2.24 -19.89
CA LEU A 259 27.63 3.35 -19.87
C LEU A 259 28.20 4.57 -20.60
N THR A 260 27.41 5.13 -21.51
CA THR A 260 27.72 6.42 -22.14
C THR A 260 27.62 7.55 -21.11
N ASP A 261 28.22 8.71 -21.40
CA ASP A 261 28.22 9.85 -20.48
C ASP A 261 26.81 10.40 -20.23
N ALA A 262 25.93 10.32 -21.24
CA ALA A 262 24.51 10.66 -21.10
C ALA A 262 23.80 9.74 -20.10
N GLN A 263 24.05 8.43 -20.17
CA GLN A 263 23.48 7.43 -19.25
C GLN A 263 24.02 7.61 -17.83
N ARG A 264 25.31 7.93 -17.67
CA ARG A 264 25.89 8.23 -16.36
C ARG A 264 25.29 9.48 -15.73
N ASN A 265 25.08 10.54 -16.52
CA ASN A 265 24.48 11.78 -16.02
C ASN A 265 23.00 11.58 -15.63
N TRP A 266 22.27 10.74 -16.37
CA TRP A 266 20.92 10.35 -16.00
C TRP A 266 20.88 9.58 -14.67
N LEU A 267 21.76 8.58 -14.49
CA LEU A 267 21.85 7.82 -13.24
C LEU A 267 22.23 8.70 -12.04
N LYS A 268 23.14 9.66 -12.21
CA LYS A 268 23.47 10.65 -11.15
C LYS A 268 22.24 11.47 -10.73
N ARG A 269 21.42 11.90 -11.69
CA ARG A 269 20.19 12.66 -11.43
C ARG A 269 19.13 11.85 -10.68
N GLN A 270 19.05 10.55 -10.95
CA GLN A 270 18.04 9.65 -10.39
C GLN A 270 18.52 8.87 -9.15
N ARG A 271 19.72 9.17 -8.62
CA ARG A 271 20.40 8.38 -7.56
C ARG A 271 20.48 6.88 -7.90
N GLY A 272 20.65 6.55 -9.19
CA GLY A 272 20.74 5.18 -9.69
C GLY A 272 22.09 4.52 -9.40
N CYS A 273 22.10 3.18 -9.38
CA CYS A 273 23.31 2.38 -9.17
C CYS A 273 24.15 2.26 -10.46
N PHE A 274 25.47 2.21 -10.33
CA PHE A 274 26.43 2.08 -11.43
C PHE A 274 27.07 0.68 -11.54
N LYS A 275 26.61 -0.29 -10.74
CA LYS A 275 27.26 -1.61 -10.57
C LYS A 275 26.30 -2.81 -10.72
N CYS A 276 25.25 -2.68 -11.52
CA CYS A 276 24.31 -3.78 -11.78
C CYS A 276 24.86 -4.74 -12.84
#